data_AF-A0A0W1A3B1-F1
#
_entry.id   AF-A0A0W1A3B1-F1
#
_cell.length_a   1.000
_cell.length_b   1.000
_cell.length_c   1.000
_cell.angle_alpha   90.00
_cell.angle_beta   90.00
_cell.angle_gamma   90.00
#
_symmetry.space_group_name_H-M   'P 1'
#
loop_
_entity.id
_entity.type
_entity.pdbx_description
1 polymer ?
#
loop_
_entity_poly.entity_id
_entity_poly.type
_entity_poly.pdbx_seq_one_letter_code
_entity_poly.pdbx_strand_id
1 'polypeptide(L)'
;MNRKSGSSHVVNKLDAHNVLVLYAIHLLSFQPELQPIKTPINKTQQRSFFAAFTLIELLITLCVLSILLMVAIPSFRTMVLNNRLAANADSLVNALNYARSSALSQAMTIKVCPLSTPGSTVCGADWNTGWIIVTQPTSGTATLLKSQQSPSGASSLTANTVEVLFDRFGLSTTQSNFTLCDDRGGTFARSVEVLTTGYVQSSSTPGQAVWNNGTLNCP
;
A
#
# COMPACT_ATOMS: atom_id res chain seq x y z
N MET A 1 4.32 -46.58 -24.23
CA MET A 1 4.31 -46.07 -25.62
C MET A 1 3.26 -44.97 -25.77
N ASN A 2 3.67 -43.72 -25.96
CA ASN A 2 3.35 -42.91 -27.15
C ASN A 2 3.75 -41.44 -26.94
N ARG A 3 4.74 -41.03 -27.74
CA ARG A 3 5.20 -39.65 -27.95
C ARG A 3 4.26 -38.95 -28.95
N LYS A 4 3.95 -37.69 -28.69
CA LYS A 4 3.71 -36.59 -29.67
C LYS A 4 4.19 -35.33 -28.93
N SER A 5 5.24 -34.58 -29.25
CA SER A 5 5.89 -34.12 -30.50
C SER A 5 5.04 -33.17 -31.36
N GLY A 6 5.53 -31.92 -31.47
CA GLY A 6 5.08 -30.84 -32.36
C GLY A 6 4.10 -29.87 -31.67
N SER A 7 4.24 -28.54 -31.70
CA SER A 7 5.11 -27.67 -32.49
C SER A 7 5.13 -26.27 -31.85
N SER A 8 6.32 -25.70 -31.66
CA SER A 8 6.51 -24.33 -31.17
C SER A 8 6.28 -23.33 -32.30
N HIS A 9 5.24 -22.51 -32.20
CA HIS A 9 5.10 -21.29 -33.01
C HIS A 9 5.88 -20.16 -32.34
N VAL A 10 7.07 -19.89 -32.87
CA VAL A 10 7.84 -18.68 -32.59
C VAL A 10 7.17 -17.53 -33.35
N VAL A 11 6.47 -16.67 -32.62
CA VAL A 11 6.00 -15.39 -33.15
C VAL A 11 7.20 -14.45 -33.20
N ASN A 12 7.56 -14.03 -34.41
CA ASN A 12 8.57 -13.01 -34.68
C ASN A 12 8.20 -11.71 -33.97
N LYS A 13 8.86 -11.44 -32.85
CA LYS A 13 8.81 -10.17 -32.14
C LYS A 13 9.64 -9.16 -32.94
N LEU A 14 8.97 -8.25 -33.62
CA LEU A 14 9.61 -7.06 -34.18
C LEU A 14 10.17 -6.23 -33.01
N ASP A 15 11.48 -6.31 -32.79
CA ASP A 15 12.16 -5.53 -31.77
C ASP A 15 12.26 -4.06 -32.19
N ALA A 16 11.87 -3.18 -31.27
CA ALA A 16 11.87 -1.72 -31.38
C ALA A 16 13.25 -1.09 -31.62
N HIS A 17 14.31 -1.89 -31.69
CA HIS A 17 15.67 -1.44 -31.98
C HIS A 17 15.87 -1.04 -33.45
N ASN A 18 15.11 -1.60 -34.40
CA ASN A 18 15.37 -1.40 -35.83
C ASN A 18 14.82 -0.06 -36.39
N VAL A 19 13.87 0.57 -35.68
CA VAL A 19 13.29 1.86 -36.08
C VAL A 19 14.20 3.04 -35.72
N LEU A 20 15.01 2.91 -34.66
CA LEU A 20 15.96 3.94 -34.22
C LEU A 20 17.16 4.11 -35.17
N VAL A 21 17.60 3.04 -35.83
CA VAL A 21 18.79 3.08 -36.71
C VAL A 21 18.50 3.79 -38.04
N LEU A 22 17.26 3.71 -38.54
CA LEU A 22 16.86 4.39 -39.78
C LEU A 22 16.74 5.92 -39.62
N TYR A 23 16.50 6.42 -38.40
CA TYR A 23 16.41 7.86 -38.14
C TYR A 23 17.78 8.54 -38.00
N ALA A 24 18.83 7.77 -37.65
CA ALA A 24 20.18 8.31 -37.47
C ALA A 24 20.94 8.53 -38.79
N ILE A 25 20.64 7.77 -39.85
CA ILE A 25 21.36 7.84 -41.13
C ILE A 25 20.91 9.05 -41.98
N HIS A 26 19.70 9.59 -41.76
CA HIS A 26 19.22 10.73 -42.54
C HIS A 26 19.68 12.11 -42.04
N LEU A 27 20.36 12.18 -40.89
CA LEU A 27 20.82 13.44 -40.29
C LEU A 27 22.28 13.82 -40.62
N LEU A 28 22.99 13.04 -41.43
CA LEU A 28 24.44 13.24 -41.68
C LEU A 28 24.83 13.73 -43.08
N SER A 29 23.88 14.07 -43.97
CA SER A 29 24.21 14.43 -45.37
C SER A 29 23.85 15.86 -45.80
N PHE A 30 23.77 16.82 -44.89
CA PHE A 30 23.44 18.20 -45.29
C PHE A 30 24.29 19.26 -44.58
N GLN A 31 25.46 19.53 -45.14
CA GLN A 31 26.28 20.74 -44.93
C GLN A 31 26.98 21.05 -46.28
N PRO A 32 27.46 22.28 -46.55
CA PRO A 32 26.75 23.56 -46.56
C PRO A 32 27.15 24.41 -47.81
N GLU A 33 26.38 25.42 -48.20
CA GLU A 33 26.95 26.56 -48.95
C GLU A 33 26.63 27.86 -48.22
N LEU A 34 27.69 28.56 -47.77
CA LEU A 34 27.62 29.87 -47.17
C LEU A 34 27.63 30.94 -48.28
N GLN A 35 26.65 31.83 -48.27
CA GLN A 35 26.77 33.15 -48.91
C GLN A 35 26.70 34.26 -47.84
N PRO A 36 27.65 35.21 -47.81
CA PRO A 36 27.65 36.27 -46.82
C PRO A 36 26.74 37.42 -47.26
N ILE A 37 25.57 37.56 -46.62
CA ILE A 37 24.78 38.79 -46.72
C ILE A 37 25.10 39.68 -45.51
N LYS A 38 25.86 40.75 -45.76
CA LYS A 38 25.97 41.88 -44.84
C LYS A 38 24.77 42.81 -45.06
N THR A 39 23.88 42.88 -44.09
CA THR A 39 22.95 44.01 -43.94
C THR A 39 22.90 44.44 -42.48
N PRO A 40 22.99 45.75 -42.18
CA PRO A 40 22.94 46.22 -40.81
C PRO A 40 21.49 46.54 -40.37
N ILE A 41 21.32 46.57 -39.05
CA ILE A 41 20.26 47.26 -38.27
C ILE A 41 18.85 46.61 -38.27
N ASN A 42 18.38 46.14 -37.12
CA ASN A 42 17.52 46.92 -36.19
C ASN A 42 16.84 46.00 -35.16
N LYS A 43 16.66 46.50 -33.93
CA LYS A 43 15.88 45.86 -32.87
C LYS A 43 14.46 45.57 -33.38
N THR A 44 13.91 44.41 -33.06
CA THR A 44 12.68 44.21 -32.26
C THR A 44 12.13 42.79 -32.51
N GLN A 45 11.69 42.15 -31.43
CA GLN A 45 10.78 41.00 -31.39
C GLN A 45 11.43 39.60 -31.50
N GLN A 46 11.89 39.10 -30.34
CA GLN A 46 11.76 37.68 -30.04
C GLN A 46 10.28 37.30 -30.23
N ARG A 47 9.94 36.72 -31.39
CA ARG A 47 8.74 35.90 -31.48
C ARG A 47 9.03 34.66 -30.66
N SER A 48 8.44 34.57 -29.47
CA SER A 48 8.19 33.27 -28.88
C SER A 48 7.38 32.49 -29.91
N PHE A 49 8.02 31.50 -30.54
CA PHE A 49 7.29 30.51 -31.32
C PHE A 49 6.54 29.66 -30.29
N PHE A 50 5.37 30.12 -29.85
CA PHE A 50 4.37 29.20 -29.34
C PHE A 50 4.08 28.28 -30.51
N ALA A 51 4.69 27.10 -30.51
CA ALA A 51 4.29 26.01 -31.39
C ALA A 51 2.83 25.73 -31.06
N ALA A 52 1.93 26.32 -31.86
CA ALA A 52 0.51 26.18 -31.70
C ALA A 52 0.16 24.77 -32.16
N PHE A 53 -0.08 23.87 -31.20
CA PHE A 53 -0.75 22.60 -31.46
C PHE A 53 -2.02 22.88 -32.26
N THR A 54 -2.23 22.17 -33.36
CA THR A 54 -3.46 22.34 -34.14
C THR A 54 -4.67 21.94 -33.29
N LEU A 55 -5.84 22.56 -33.52
CA LEU A 55 -7.06 22.22 -32.79
C LEU A 55 -7.35 20.71 -32.88
N ILE A 56 -7.11 20.12 -34.05
CA ILE A 56 -7.29 18.69 -34.27
C ILE A 56 -6.30 17.83 -33.47
N GLU A 57 -5.05 18.25 -33.31
CA GLU A 57 -4.05 17.54 -32.52
C GLU A 57 -4.39 17.55 -31.03
N LEU A 58 -4.86 18.68 -30.50
CA LEU A 58 -5.37 18.76 -29.13
C LEU A 58 -6.57 17.80 -28.93
N LEU A 59 -7.50 17.74 -29.88
CA LEU A 59 -8.64 16.83 -29.80
C LEU A 59 -8.20 15.36 -29.82
N ILE A 60 -7.26 14.99 -30.69
CA ILE A 60 -6.73 13.62 -30.76
C ILE A 60 -6.00 13.26 -29.47
N THR A 61 -5.16 14.14 -28.94
CA THR A 61 -4.44 13.90 -27.67
C THR A 61 -5.40 13.74 -26.49
N LEU A 62 -6.44 14.57 -26.38
CA LEU A 62 -7.47 14.43 -25.34
C LEU A 62 -8.27 13.13 -25.51
N CYS A 63 -8.60 12.73 -26.75
CA CYS A 63 -9.25 11.45 -27.01
C CYS A 63 -8.40 10.29 -26.50
N VAL A 64 -7.13 10.23 -26.88
CA VAL A 64 -6.22 9.17 -26.42
C VAL A 64 -6.04 9.21 -24.89
N LEU A 65 -5.86 10.40 -24.31
CA LEU A 65 -5.73 10.58 -22.86
C LEU A 65 -6.97 10.04 -22.11
N SER A 66 -8.17 10.30 -22.61
CA SER A 66 -9.41 9.84 -21.99
C SER A 66 -9.50 8.30 -21.93
N ILE A 67 -9.06 7.62 -22.99
CA ILE A 67 -9.02 6.16 -23.06
C ILE A 67 -8.02 5.61 -22.03
N LEU A 68 -6.85 6.23 -21.92
CA LEU A 68 -5.84 5.82 -20.93
C LEU A 68 -6.34 6.00 -19.48
N LEU A 69 -7.03 7.10 -19.19
CA LEU A 69 -7.58 7.37 -17.86
C LEU A 69 -8.64 6.33 -17.45
N MET A 70 -9.47 5.86 -18.38
CA MET A 70 -10.46 4.81 -18.08
C MET A 70 -9.84 3.51 -17.55
N VAL A 71 -8.63 3.15 -18.01
CA VAL A 71 -7.91 1.95 -17.55
C VAL A 71 -7.07 2.23 -16.30
N ALA A 72 -6.49 3.44 -16.20
CA ALA A 72 -5.59 3.80 -15.11
C ALA A 72 -6.30 4.01 -13.76
N ILE A 73 -7.45 4.71 -13.76
CA ILE A 73 -8.20 5.08 -12.53
C ILE A 73 -8.58 3.86 -11.65
N PRO A 74 -9.21 2.78 -12.18
CA PRO A 74 -9.60 1.65 -11.33
C PRO A 74 -8.40 0.92 -10.71
N SER A 75 -7.29 0.83 -11.45
CA SER A 75 -6.04 0.23 -10.97
C SER A 75 -5.44 1.04 -9.82
N PHE A 76 -5.40 2.37 -9.96
CA PHE A 76 -4.92 3.26 -8.91
C PHE A 76 -5.78 3.20 -7.63
N ARG A 77 -7.11 3.15 -7.78
CA ARG A 77 -8.03 2.98 -6.63
C ARG A 77 -7.71 1.69 -5.85
N THR A 78 -7.52 0.58 -6.55
CA THR A 78 -7.21 -0.72 -5.92
C THR A 78 -5.86 -0.68 -5.19
N MET A 79 -4.85 -0.05 -5.79
CA MET A 79 -3.53 0.15 -5.16
C MET A 79 -3.64 0.97 -3.87
N VAL A 80 -4.38 2.08 -3.88
CA VAL A 80 -4.57 2.92 -2.69
C VAL A 80 -5.26 2.14 -1.57
N LEU A 81 -6.31 1.37 -1.88
CA LEU A 81 -7.02 0.57 -0.90
C LEU A 81 -6.14 -0.56 -0.31
N ASN A 82 -5.34 -1.22 -1.14
CA ASN A 82 -4.37 -2.22 -0.67
C ASN A 82 -3.32 -1.61 0.27
N ASN A 83 -2.79 -0.44 -0.08
CA ASN A 83 -1.83 0.27 0.77
C ASN A 83 -2.46 0.70 2.11
N ARG A 84 -3.74 1.10 2.11
CA ARG A 84 -4.48 1.42 3.35
C ARG A 84 -4.64 0.19 4.25
N LEU A 85 -5.07 -0.94 3.70
CA LEU A 85 -5.18 -2.18 4.49
C LEU A 85 -3.82 -2.65 5.04
N ALA A 86 -2.76 -2.57 4.23
CA ALA A 86 -1.41 -2.89 4.68
C ALA A 86 -0.95 -1.95 5.81
N ALA A 87 -1.11 -0.63 5.64
CA ALA A 87 -0.76 0.35 6.66
C ALA A 87 -1.54 0.18 7.97
N ASN A 88 -2.81 -0.21 7.90
CA ASN A 88 -3.64 -0.49 9.07
C ASN A 88 -3.14 -1.75 9.80
N ALA A 89 -2.82 -2.82 9.06
CA ALA A 89 -2.24 -4.04 9.63
C ALA A 89 -0.88 -3.75 10.27
N ASP A 90 -0.02 -2.99 9.60
CA ASP A 90 1.30 -2.60 10.12
C ASP A 90 1.18 -1.71 11.36
N SER A 91 0.18 -0.82 11.40
CA SER A 91 -0.10 0.01 12.59
C SER A 91 -0.49 -0.85 13.79
N LEU A 92 -1.30 -1.90 13.57
CA LEU A 92 -1.66 -2.85 14.61
C LEU A 92 -0.45 -3.68 15.06
N VAL A 93 0.35 -4.20 14.12
CA VAL A 93 1.59 -4.93 14.42
C VAL A 93 2.55 -4.06 15.23
N ASN A 94 2.72 -2.79 14.86
CA ASN A 94 3.56 -1.84 15.59
C ASN A 94 3.03 -1.56 17.00
N ALA A 95 1.72 -1.44 17.17
CA ALA A 95 1.10 -1.27 18.47
C ALA A 95 1.31 -2.49 19.38
N LEU A 96 1.14 -3.71 18.86
CA LEU A 96 1.37 -4.95 19.60
C LEU A 96 2.84 -5.13 19.98
N ASN A 97 3.77 -4.86 19.05
CA ASN A 97 5.20 -4.90 19.34
C ASN A 97 5.61 -3.82 20.35
N TYR A 98 5.02 -2.62 20.27
CA TYR A 98 5.23 -1.58 21.27
C TYR A 98 4.76 -2.03 22.66
N ALA A 99 3.57 -2.63 22.76
CA ALA A 99 3.04 -3.16 24.02
C ALA A 99 3.96 -4.23 24.62
N ARG A 100 4.42 -5.18 23.80
CA ARG A 100 5.39 -6.21 24.21
C ARG A 100 6.70 -5.60 24.71
N SER A 101 7.27 -4.66 23.95
CA SER A 101 8.52 -3.99 24.35
C SER A 101 8.35 -3.16 25.63
N SER A 102 7.17 -2.56 25.85
CA SER A 102 6.85 -1.83 27.07
C SER A 102 6.74 -2.77 28.26
N ALA A 103 6.17 -3.96 28.07
CA ALA A 103 6.07 -4.97 29.13
C ALA A 103 7.45 -5.46 29.59
N LEU A 104 8.35 -5.70 28.63
CA LEU A 104 9.75 -6.05 28.90
C LEU A 104 10.50 -4.89 29.60
N SER A 105 10.35 -3.67 29.11
CA SER A 105 11.10 -2.51 29.60
C SER A 105 10.65 -2.06 30.99
N GLN A 106 9.36 -2.18 31.28
CA GLN A 106 8.77 -1.81 32.58
C GLN A 106 8.66 -2.99 33.54
N ALA A 107 9.05 -4.19 33.12
CA ALA A 107 8.94 -5.45 33.88
C ALA A 107 7.54 -5.68 34.49
N MET A 108 6.49 -5.29 33.76
CA MET A 108 5.09 -5.39 34.19
C MET A 108 4.16 -5.81 33.05
N THR A 109 2.96 -6.25 33.39
CA THR A 109 1.96 -6.66 32.40
C THR A 109 1.40 -5.44 31.67
N ILE A 110 1.40 -5.50 30.34
CA ILE A 110 0.79 -4.49 29.46
C ILE A 110 -0.40 -5.12 28.75
N LYS A 111 -1.49 -4.37 28.66
CA LYS A 111 -2.73 -4.77 28.03
C LYS A 111 -2.99 -3.94 26.78
N VAL A 112 -3.37 -4.60 25.70
CA VAL A 112 -3.91 -4.00 24.47
C VAL A 112 -5.36 -4.41 24.32
N CYS A 113 -6.26 -3.46 24.16
CA CYS A 113 -7.68 -3.75 24.03
C CYS A 113 -8.40 -2.65 23.23
N PRO A 114 -9.67 -2.87 22.82
CA PRO A 114 -10.40 -1.89 22.03
C PRO A 114 -10.50 -0.52 22.71
N LEU A 115 -10.54 0.53 21.90
CA LEU A 115 -10.74 1.90 22.38
C LEU A 115 -12.22 2.08 22.79
N SER A 116 -12.49 2.41 24.06
CA SER A 116 -13.83 2.81 24.48
C SER A 116 -14.10 4.27 24.10
N THR A 117 -13.33 5.18 24.69
CA THR A 117 -13.38 6.61 24.42
C THR A 117 -11.95 7.17 24.37
N PRO A 118 -11.70 8.27 23.63
CA PRO A 118 -10.38 8.88 23.55
C PRO A 118 -9.85 9.23 24.95
N GLY A 119 -8.63 8.77 25.28
CA GLY A 119 -8.01 8.99 26.58
C GLY A 119 -8.43 8.03 27.69
N SER A 120 -9.32 7.07 27.42
CA SER A 120 -9.72 6.05 28.40
C SER A 120 -8.59 5.06 28.70
N THR A 121 -8.52 4.61 29.95
CA THR A 121 -7.71 3.45 30.38
C THR A 121 -8.52 2.15 30.44
N VAL A 122 -9.84 2.24 30.18
CA VAL A 122 -10.79 1.14 30.18
C VAL A 122 -11.02 0.65 28.76
N CYS A 123 -11.00 -0.67 28.60
CA CYS A 123 -11.24 -1.34 27.34
C CYS A 123 -12.67 -1.11 26.84
N GLY A 124 -12.80 -0.87 25.54
CA GLY A 124 -14.06 -0.92 24.82
C GLY A 124 -14.45 -2.35 24.46
N ALA A 125 -15.53 -2.47 23.68
CA ALA A 125 -16.04 -3.76 23.22
C ALA A 125 -15.75 -4.06 21.73
N ASP A 126 -15.42 -3.03 20.93
CA ASP A 126 -15.33 -3.15 19.48
C ASP A 126 -13.98 -2.66 18.95
N TRP A 127 -13.22 -3.55 18.33
CA TRP A 127 -11.92 -3.22 17.74
C TRP A 127 -12.02 -2.23 16.56
N ASN A 128 -13.21 -2.04 15.98
CA ASN A 128 -13.44 -1.06 14.92
C ASN A 128 -13.33 0.39 15.38
N THR A 129 -13.38 0.68 16.69
CA THR A 129 -13.18 2.04 17.22
C THR A 129 -11.71 2.40 17.34
N GLY A 130 -10.82 1.41 17.26
CA GLY A 130 -9.39 1.53 17.51
C GLY A 130 -8.97 0.72 18.72
N TRP A 131 -7.78 1.00 19.26
CA TRP A 131 -7.22 0.28 20.39
C TRP A 131 -6.43 1.20 21.32
N ILE A 132 -6.31 0.77 22.57
CA ILE A 132 -5.50 1.40 23.60
C ILE A 132 -4.47 0.42 24.12
N ILE A 133 -3.36 0.98 24.59
CA ILE A 133 -2.26 0.26 25.24
C ILE A 133 -2.14 0.84 26.64
N VAL A 134 -2.41 0.01 27.64
CA VAL A 134 -2.47 0.42 29.05
C VAL A 134 -1.63 -0.51 29.91
N THR A 135 -1.10 0.01 31.01
CA THR A 135 -0.48 -0.83 32.02
C THR A 135 -1.55 -1.63 32.78
N GLN A 136 -1.23 -2.85 33.18
CA GLN A 136 -2.09 -3.72 33.99
C GLN A 136 -1.35 -4.11 35.28
N PRO A 137 -1.17 -3.17 36.23
CA PRO A 137 -0.51 -3.46 37.50
C PRO A 137 -1.36 -4.40 38.36
N THR A 138 -0.72 -5.20 39.22
CA THR A 138 -1.41 -6.03 40.23
C THR A 138 -2.03 -5.19 41.34
N SER A 139 -1.52 -3.98 41.57
CA SER A 139 -2.01 -3.02 42.54
C SER A 139 -1.85 -1.59 42.00
N GLY A 140 -2.85 -0.74 42.17
CA GLY A 140 -2.85 0.64 41.68
C GLY A 140 -3.68 0.83 40.41
N THR A 141 -3.56 2.01 39.81
CA THR A 141 -4.38 2.43 38.66
C THR A 141 -3.65 2.17 37.35
N ALA A 142 -4.37 1.63 36.35
CA ALA A 142 -3.87 1.50 34.99
C ALA A 142 -3.54 2.88 34.40
N THR A 143 -2.41 2.97 33.70
CA THR A 143 -1.95 4.17 32.99
C THR A 143 -2.05 3.96 31.49
N LEU A 144 -2.49 5.00 30.77
CA LEU A 144 -2.55 4.98 29.31
C LEU A 144 -1.15 5.23 28.74
N LEU A 145 -0.63 4.31 27.94
CA LEU A 145 0.65 4.46 27.25
C LEU A 145 0.46 5.03 25.85
N LYS A 146 -0.47 4.44 25.09
CA LYS A 146 -0.86 4.91 23.75
C LYS A 146 -2.33 4.66 23.51
N SER A 147 -2.92 5.51 22.68
CA SER A 147 -4.23 5.28 22.09
C SER A 147 -4.13 5.48 20.59
N GLN A 148 -4.87 4.66 19.85
CA GLN A 148 -5.01 4.75 18.41
C GLN A 148 -6.49 4.67 18.10
N GLN A 149 -7.01 5.69 17.43
CA GLN A 149 -8.33 5.62 16.83
C GLN A 149 -8.26 4.79 15.55
N SER A 150 -9.35 4.11 15.21
CA SER A 150 -9.42 3.40 13.96
C SER A 150 -9.12 4.35 12.79
N PRO A 151 -8.19 3.98 11.89
CA PRO A 151 -7.86 4.80 10.73
C PRO A 151 -9.12 5.10 9.91
N SER A 152 -9.31 6.36 9.51
CA SER A 152 -10.48 6.77 8.74
C SER A 152 -10.51 6.08 7.37
N GLY A 153 -11.56 5.30 7.13
CA GLY A 153 -11.77 4.48 5.94
C GLY A 153 -12.55 3.24 6.35
N ALA A 154 -13.47 2.79 5.50
CA ALA A 154 -14.36 1.65 5.75
C ALA A 154 -13.59 0.32 5.85
N SER A 155 -12.75 0.18 6.87
CA SER A 155 -12.03 -1.04 7.19
C SER A 155 -12.49 -1.56 8.54
N SER A 156 -12.98 -2.79 8.56
CA SER A 156 -13.40 -3.45 9.79
C SER A 156 -12.26 -4.27 10.37
N LEU A 157 -11.94 -4.07 11.65
CA LEU A 157 -11.02 -4.87 12.43
C LEU A 157 -11.82 -5.80 13.34
N THR A 158 -11.64 -7.11 13.16
CA THR A 158 -12.25 -8.14 14.01
C THR A 158 -11.17 -8.98 14.66
N ALA A 159 -11.45 -9.53 15.85
CA ALA A 159 -10.52 -10.38 16.58
C ALA A 159 -11.27 -11.52 17.29
N ASN A 160 -10.56 -12.61 17.58
CA ASN A 160 -11.07 -13.71 18.41
C ASN A 160 -10.93 -13.44 19.92
N THR A 161 -10.42 -12.27 20.31
CA THR A 161 -10.19 -11.88 21.70
C THR A 161 -10.71 -10.47 21.97
N VAL A 162 -11.00 -10.17 23.22
CA VAL A 162 -11.36 -8.83 23.70
C VAL A 162 -10.15 -8.05 24.21
N GLU A 163 -9.01 -8.73 24.43
CA GLU A 163 -7.75 -8.11 24.86
C GLU A 163 -6.54 -8.98 24.51
N VAL A 164 -5.38 -8.35 24.40
CA VAL A 164 -4.07 -9.02 24.31
C VAL A 164 -3.27 -8.58 25.51
N LEU A 165 -2.84 -9.54 26.32
CA LEU A 165 -1.97 -9.31 27.47
C LEU A 165 -0.56 -9.76 27.11
N PHE A 166 0.43 -8.90 27.39
CA PHE A 166 1.83 -9.25 27.41
C PHE A 166 2.34 -9.19 28.85
N ASP A 167 2.92 -10.28 29.33
CA ASP A 167 3.52 -10.32 30.66
C ASP A 167 4.88 -9.61 30.71
N ARG A 168 5.48 -9.53 31.90
CA ARG A 168 6.82 -8.94 32.11
C ARG A 168 7.97 -9.62 31.35
N PHE A 169 7.75 -10.84 30.85
CA PHE A 169 8.70 -11.59 30.03
C PHE A 169 8.39 -11.43 28.53
N GLY A 170 7.41 -10.61 28.17
CA GLY A 170 7.00 -10.35 26.80
C GLY A 170 6.29 -11.55 26.15
N LEU A 171 5.76 -12.48 26.95
CA LEU A 171 4.93 -13.59 26.49
C LEU A 171 3.47 -13.15 26.46
N SER A 172 2.69 -13.72 25.55
CA SER A 172 1.25 -13.47 25.51
C SER A 172 0.48 -14.59 26.22
N THR A 173 -0.54 -14.23 26.99
CA THR A 173 -1.35 -15.21 27.76
C THR A 173 -2.22 -16.07 26.86
N THR A 174 -2.64 -15.55 25.71
CA THR A 174 -3.53 -16.23 24.76
C THR A 174 -3.13 -15.92 23.33
N GLN A 175 -3.30 -16.90 22.43
CA GLN A 175 -3.12 -16.67 21.01
C GLN A 175 -4.27 -15.81 20.48
N SER A 176 -3.92 -14.72 19.80
CA SER A 176 -4.88 -13.72 19.33
C SER A 176 -4.75 -13.51 17.83
N ASN A 177 -5.86 -13.66 17.12
CA ASN A 177 -5.96 -13.55 15.67
C ASN A 177 -6.85 -12.36 15.32
N PHE A 178 -6.35 -11.52 14.42
CA PHE A 178 -7.00 -10.33 13.94
C PHE A 178 -7.23 -10.44 12.44
N THR A 179 -8.40 -10.00 12.00
CA THR A 179 -8.77 -9.90 10.58
C THR A 179 -9.18 -8.48 10.26
N LEU A 180 -8.47 -7.88 9.30
CA LEU A 180 -8.73 -6.55 8.76
C LEU A 180 -9.34 -6.70 7.39
N CYS A 181 -10.55 -6.16 7.24
CA CYS A 181 -11.32 -6.19 6.01
C CYS A 181 -11.60 -4.78 5.52
N ASP A 182 -11.93 -4.65 4.24
CA ASP A 182 -12.59 -3.47 3.67
C ASP A 182 -13.80 -3.90 2.83
N ASP A 183 -14.52 -2.95 2.24
CA ASP A 183 -15.73 -3.20 1.44
C ASP A 183 -15.53 -4.12 0.22
N ARG A 184 -14.29 -4.45 -0.16
CA ARG A 184 -13.99 -5.36 -1.28
C ARG A 184 -14.01 -6.84 -0.86
N GLY A 185 -14.10 -7.12 0.44
CA GLY A 185 -14.27 -8.47 0.98
C GLY A 185 -12.96 -9.24 1.23
N GLY A 186 -13.13 -10.54 1.52
CA GLY A 186 -12.09 -11.41 2.09
C GLY A 186 -10.83 -11.57 1.25
N THR A 187 -10.90 -11.44 -0.07
CA THR A 187 -9.75 -11.62 -0.97
C THR A 187 -8.67 -10.55 -0.81
N PHE A 188 -9.04 -9.38 -0.30
CA PHE A 188 -8.11 -8.26 -0.06
C PHE A 188 -7.74 -8.11 1.41
N ALA A 189 -8.38 -8.89 2.30
CA ALA A 189 -8.21 -8.79 3.74
C ALA A 189 -6.76 -9.05 4.16
N ARG A 190 -6.40 -8.53 5.34
CA ARG A 190 -5.11 -8.78 5.97
C ARG A 190 -5.34 -9.43 7.32
N SER A 191 -4.42 -10.28 7.74
CA SER A 191 -4.48 -10.90 9.05
C SER A 191 -3.24 -10.60 9.87
N VAL A 192 -3.42 -10.54 11.19
CA VAL A 192 -2.34 -10.39 12.17
C VAL A 192 -2.56 -11.44 13.25
N GLU A 193 -1.47 -12.04 13.71
CA GLU A 193 -1.49 -13.03 14.79
C GLU A 193 -0.47 -12.67 15.85
N VAL A 194 -0.87 -12.91 17.10
CA VAL A 194 -0.01 -12.89 18.27
C VAL A 194 0.05 -14.31 18.82
N LEU A 195 1.23 -14.89 18.81
CA LEU A 195 1.49 -16.20 19.42
C LEU A 195 1.65 -16.06 20.94
N THR A 196 1.47 -17.16 21.67
CA THR A 196 1.71 -17.20 23.13
C THR A 196 3.16 -16.91 23.51
N THR A 197 4.10 -17.12 22.59
CA THR A 197 5.50 -16.68 22.72
C THR A 197 5.68 -15.15 22.70
N GLY A 198 4.61 -14.41 22.42
CA GLY A 198 4.58 -12.98 22.23
C GLY A 198 5.05 -12.52 20.84
N TYR A 199 5.39 -13.45 19.94
CA TYR A 199 5.73 -13.09 18.56
C TYR A 199 4.49 -12.57 17.81
N VAL A 200 4.65 -11.44 17.13
CA VAL A 200 3.60 -10.78 16.34
C VAL A 200 3.96 -10.91 14.87
N GLN A 201 3.03 -11.41 14.06
CA GLN A 201 3.22 -11.59 12.63
C GLN A 201 1.98 -11.17 11.85
N SER A 202 2.18 -10.79 10.58
CA SER A 202 1.11 -10.45 9.65
C SER A 202 1.17 -11.31 8.40
N SER A 203 0.02 -11.47 7.72
CA SER A 203 -0.05 -12.19 6.45
C SER A 203 0.78 -11.49 5.36
N SER A 204 1.68 -12.23 4.72
CA SER A 204 2.39 -11.77 3.52
C SER A 204 1.43 -11.62 2.33
N THR A 205 0.57 -12.62 2.12
CA THR A 205 -0.41 -12.67 1.02
C THR A 205 -1.76 -12.09 1.45
N PRO A 206 -2.38 -11.17 0.68
CA PRO A 206 -3.75 -10.73 0.91
C PRO A 206 -4.76 -11.88 0.85
N GLY A 207 -5.79 -11.81 1.68
CA GLY A 207 -6.88 -12.76 1.76
C GLY A 207 -6.55 -14.12 2.38
N GLN A 208 -5.35 -14.27 2.94
CA GLN A 208 -4.94 -15.47 3.67
C GLN A 208 -4.68 -15.18 5.14
N ALA A 209 -5.15 -16.10 5.98
CA ALA A 209 -4.89 -16.14 7.40
C ALA A 209 -3.44 -16.56 7.68
N VAL A 210 -2.74 -15.82 8.54
CA VAL A 210 -1.34 -16.11 8.90
C VAL A 210 -1.18 -17.39 9.73
N TRP A 211 -2.22 -17.80 10.47
CA TRP A 211 -2.16 -18.96 11.38
C TRP A 211 -2.34 -20.32 10.70
N ASN A 212 -2.98 -20.38 9.51
CA ASN A 212 -3.26 -21.64 8.82
C ASN A 212 -3.27 -21.55 7.29
N ASN A 213 -2.91 -20.40 6.70
CA ASN A 213 -3.00 -20.11 5.26
C ASN A 213 -4.41 -20.27 4.65
N GLY A 214 -5.45 -20.34 5.48
CA GLY A 214 -6.85 -20.41 5.03
C GLY A 214 -7.37 -19.07 4.52
N THR A 215 -8.49 -19.11 3.79
CA THR A 215 -9.13 -17.89 3.27
C THR A 215 -9.75 -17.07 4.41
N LEU A 216 -9.56 -15.76 4.37
CA LEU A 216 -10.20 -14.83 5.30
C LEU A 216 -11.63 -14.51 4.87
N ASN A 217 -12.54 -14.49 5.83
CA ASN A 217 -13.90 -14.03 5.64
C ASN A 217 -14.07 -12.65 6.28
N CYS A 218 -14.81 -11.79 5.60
CA CYS A 218 -15.21 -10.49 6.11
C CYS A 218 -16.68 -10.52 6.54
N PRO A 219 -17.04 -9.77 7.58
CA PRO A 219 -18.43 -9.62 8.00
C PRO A 219 -19.30 -8.93 6.95
#